data_AF-A0A1H7YYV2-F1
#
_entry.id   AF-A0A1H7YYV2-F1
#
_cell.length_a   1.000
_cell.length_b   1.000
_cell.length_c   1.000
_cell.angle_alpha   90.00
_cell.angle_beta   90.00
_cell.angle_gamma   90.00
#
_symmetry.space_group_name_H-M   'P 1'
#
loop_
_entity.id
_entity.type
_entity.pdbx_description
1 polymer ?
#
loop_
_entity_poly.entity_id
_entity_poly.type
_entity_poly.pdbx_seq_one_letter_code
_entity_poly.pdbx_strand_id
1 'polypeptide(L)'
;MLLKDVGLLSDILTVFLRAVFALQRRRARRQGLRSGQAGAVSLIQFFGSALQVTPRFHSLAPDGVFVPQEGGVRFEPLPPPTQGQVERLLRGVRHRVLRLLEKRGALPAQGPEDAL
;
A
#
# COMPACT_ATOMS: atom_id res chain seq x y z
N MET A 1 -3.55 -13.66 21.89
CA MET A 1 -3.74 -14.38 20.60
C MET A 1 -3.71 -13.37 19.45
N LEU A 2 -2.51 -12.85 19.12
CA LEU A 2 -2.28 -11.78 18.13
C LEU A 2 -2.41 -12.26 16.67
N LEU A 3 -2.80 -13.53 16.49
CA LEU A 3 -2.64 -14.28 15.24
C LEU A 3 -3.63 -13.88 14.13
N LYS A 4 -4.67 -13.06 14.41
CA LYS A 4 -5.75 -12.78 13.45
C LYS A 4 -6.48 -11.45 13.67
N ASP A 5 -5.79 -10.34 13.98
CA ASP A 5 -6.46 -9.04 13.80
C ASP A 5 -6.52 -8.71 12.29
N VAL A 6 -7.48 -9.35 11.63
CA VAL A 6 -7.81 -9.14 10.22
C VAL A 6 -8.18 -7.69 9.97
N GLY A 7 -8.73 -7.00 10.97
CA GLY A 7 -9.03 -5.58 10.92
C GLY A 7 -7.76 -4.74 10.82
N LEU A 8 -6.78 -4.99 11.68
CA LEU A 8 -5.48 -4.32 11.63
C LEU A 8 -4.75 -4.59 10.31
N LEU A 9 -4.72 -5.85 9.84
CA LEU A 9 -4.09 -6.19 8.56
C LEU A 9 -4.78 -5.50 7.38
N SER A 10 -6.12 -5.45 7.38
CA SER A 10 -6.90 -4.73 6.37
C SER A 10 -6.65 -3.23 6.39
N ASP A 11 -6.48 -2.63 7.58
CA ASP A 11 -6.14 -1.22 7.71
C ASP A 11 -4.72 -0.92 7.19
N ILE A 12 -3.75 -1.78 7.50
CA ILE A 12 -2.38 -1.65 6.98
C ILE A 12 -2.38 -1.74 5.45
N LEU A 13 -3.07 -2.73 4.87
CA LEU A 13 -3.23 -2.86 3.42
C LEU A 13 -3.90 -1.62 2.83
N THR A 14 -4.93 -1.10 3.48
CA THR A 14 -5.64 0.12 3.06
C THR A 14 -4.71 1.33 3.05
N VAL A 15 -3.86 1.50 4.07
CA VAL A 15 -2.86 2.57 4.12
C VAL A 15 -1.89 2.47 2.93
N PHE A 16 -1.39 1.26 2.66
CA PHE A 16 -0.48 0.99 1.56
C PHE A 16 -1.13 1.30 0.20
N LEU A 17 -2.29 0.69 -0.10
CA LEU A 17 -2.99 0.89 -1.37
C LEU A 17 -3.39 2.36 -1.58
N ARG A 18 -3.85 3.07 -0.54
CA ARG A 18 -4.15 4.50 -0.63
C ARG A 18 -2.92 5.32 -1.00
N ALA A 19 -1.73 4.96 -0.53
CA ALA A 19 -0.50 5.66 -0.89
C ALA A 19 -0.10 5.41 -2.36
N VAL A 20 -0.17 4.16 -2.81
CA VAL A 20 0.07 3.77 -4.23
C VAL A 20 -0.91 4.48 -5.16
N PHE A 21 -2.21 4.39 -4.87
CA PHE A 21 -3.23 5.01 -5.70
C PHE A 21 -3.14 6.54 -5.71
N ALA A 22 -2.76 7.16 -4.58
CA ALA A 22 -2.51 8.59 -4.55
C ALA A 22 -1.29 8.98 -5.41
N LEU A 23 -0.24 8.15 -5.47
CA LEU A 23 0.89 8.37 -6.37
C LEU A 23 0.44 8.28 -7.83
N GLN A 24 -0.25 7.22 -8.23
CA GLN A 24 -0.75 7.03 -9.60
C GLN A 24 -1.68 8.17 -10.03
N ARG A 25 -2.67 8.55 -9.20
CA ARG A 25 -3.54 9.71 -9.49
C ARG A 25 -2.78 11.02 -9.61
N ARG A 26 -1.75 11.26 -8.77
CA ARG A 26 -0.92 12.47 -8.90
C ARG A 26 -0.12 12.48 -10.20
N ARG A 27 0.41 11.32 -10.64
CA ARG A 27 1.12 11.18 -11.92
C ARG A 27 0.18 11.40 -13.11
N ALA A 28 -0.99 10.75 -13.08
CA ALA A 28 -2.03 10.90 -14.09
C ALA A 28 -2.48 12.36 -14.26
N ARG A 29 -2.73 13.07 -13.15
CA ARG A 29 -3.09 14.50 -13.17
C ARG A 29 -2.02 15.38 -13.83
N ARG A 30 -0.74 15.06 -13.67
CA ARG A 30 0.36 15.80 -14.34
C ARG A 30 0.38 15.60 -15.85
N GLN A 31 -0.28 14.55 -16.34
CA GLN A 31 -0.45 14.24 -17.76
C GLN A 31 -1.84 14.66 -18.28
N GLY A 32 -2.61 15.43 -17.49
CA GLY A 32 -3.95 15.88 -17.87
C GLY A 32 -5.09 14.90 -17.53
N LEU A 33 -4.78 13.69 -17.07
CA LEU A 33 -5.75 12.64 -16.75
C LEU A 33 -6.35 12.85 -15.35
N ARG A 34 -7.30 13.79 -15.21
CA ARG A 34 -7.84 14.21 -13.90
C ARG A 34 -8.86 13.24 -13.29
N SER A 35 -9.57 12.49 -14.11
CA SER A 35 -10.61 11.52 -13.72
C SER A 35 -10.10 10.07 -13.61
N GLY A 36 -8.79 9.84 -13.75
CA GLY A 36 -8.20 8.51 -13.68
C GLY A 36 -8.34 7.83 -12.31
N GLN A 37 -8.84 6.59 -12.32
CA GLN A 37 -8.93 5.71 -11.16
C GLN A 37 -7.79 4.71 -11.14
N ALA A 38 -7.23 4.44 -9.97
CA ALA A 38 -6.23 3.40 -9.76
C ALA A 38 -6.90 2.13 -9.25
N GLY A 39 -6.26 0.98 -9.48
CA GLY A 39 -6.76 -0.33 -9.01
C GLY A 39 -5.63 -1.23 -8.56
N ALA A 40 -5.96 -2.24 -7.76
CA ALA A 40 -5.05 -3.32 -7.38
C ALA A 40 -5.84 -4.55 -6.94
N VAL A 41 -5.23 -5.72 -7.10
CA VAL A 41 -5.65 -6.98 -6.48
C VAL A 41 -4.65 -7.30 -5.38
N SER A 42 -5.11 -7.75 -4.22
CA SER A 42 -4.22 -8.07 -3.10
C SER A 42 -4.61 -9.36 -2.41
N LEU A 43 -3.60 -10.14 -2.02
CA LEU A 43 -3.72 -11.37 -1.24
C LEU A 43 -2.91 -11.22 0.05
N ILE A 44 -3.39 -11.81 1.14
CA ILE A 44 -2.63 -11.93 2.39
C ILE A 44 -2.18 -13.38 2.54
N GLN A 45 -0.86 -13.59 2.60
CA GLN A 45 -0.28 -14.88 2.94
C GLN A 45 0.09 -14.89 4.42
N PHE A 46 -0.44 -15.84 5.18
CA PHE A 46 -0.18 -15.94 6.63
C PHE A 46 0.99 -16.85 6.99
N PHE A 47 1.38 -17.80 6.15
CA PHE A 47 2.35 -18.84 6.51
C PHE A 47 3.76 -18.56 5.96
N GLY A 48 4.75 -18.66 6.85
CA GLY A 48 6.18 -18.74 6.53
C GLY A 48 6.63 -20.17 6.21
N SER A 49 7.90 -20.35 5.84
CA SER A 49 8.48 -21.65 5.42
C SER A 49 8.47 -22.73 6.50
N ALA A 50 8.40 -22.35 7.78
CA ALA A 50 8.29 -23.23 8.94
C ALA A 50 6.88 -23.19 9.57
N LEU A 51 5.85 -22.79 8.79
CA LEU A 51 4.45 -22.64 9.24
C LEU A 51 4.23 -21.60 10.36
N GLN A 52 5.22 -20.78 10.65
CA GLN A 52 5.06 -19.62 11.52
C GLN A 52 4.11 -18.60 10.89
N VAL A 53 3.33 -17.88 11.72
CA VAL A 53 2.45 -16.82 11.22
C VAL A 53 3.24 -15.55 10.94
N THR A 54 3.46 -15.29 9.67
CA THR A 54 4.16 -14.10 9.15
C THR A 54 3.29 -13.47 8.05
N PRO A 55 2.35 -12.58 8.40
CA PRO A 55 1.44 -11.98 7.43
C PRO A 55 2.24 -11.16 6.40
N ARG A 56 2.11 -11.52 5.12
CA ARG A 56 2.68 -10.80 3.98
C ARG A 56 1.57 -10.41 3.02
N PHE A 57 1.58 -9.14 2.61
CA PHE A 57 0.71 -8.65 1.54
C PHE A 57 1.38 -8.86 0.20
N HIS A 58 0.68 -9.53 -0.71
CA HIS A 58 1.03 -9.62 -2.12
C HIS A 58 0.04 -8.76 -2.89
N SER A 59 0.49 -7.63 -3.42
CA SER A 59 -0.36 -6.68 -4.15
C SER A 59 0.09 -6.56 -5.59
N LEU A 60 -0.83 -6.77 -6.52
CA LEU A 60 -0.64 -6.56 -7.95
C LEU A 60 -1.40 -5.30 -8.35
N ALA A 61 -0.68 -4.25 -8.73
CA ALA A 61 -1.24 -2.97 -9.16
C ALA A 61 -0.69 -2.63 -10.55
N PRO A 62 -1.54 -2.39 -11.56
CA PRO A 62 -1.08 -1.93 -12.85
C PRO A 62 -0.49 -0.51 -12.75
N ASP A 63 0.61 -0.25 -13.45
CA ASP A 63 1.22 1.07 -13.55
C ASP A 63 0.44 1.98 -14.51
N GLY A 64 -0.75 2.39 -14.08
CA GLY A 64 -1.63 3.21 -14.89
C GLY A 64 -2.87 3.65 -14.15
N VAL A 65 -3.80 4.26 -14.88
CA VAL A 65 -5.13 4.62 -14.39
C VAL A 65 -6.20 4.24 -15.40
N PHE A 66 -7.40 3.92 -14.91
CA PHE A 66 -8.60 3.73 -15.71
C PHE A 66 -9.34 5.07 -15.81
N VAL A 67 -9.52 5.56 -17.03
CA VAL A 67 -10.18 6.84 -17.33
C VAL A 67 -11.54 6.55 -17.94
N PRO A 68 -12.62 7.22 -17.49
CA PRO A 68 -13.94 7.09 -18.14
C PRO A 68 -13.90 7.51 -19.61
N GLN A 69 -14.61 6.77 -20.45
CA GLN A 69 -14.84 7.07 -21.86
C GLN A 69 -16.32 6.75 -22.18
N GLU A 70 -16.85 7.27 -23.29
CA GLU A 70 -18.15 6.84 -23.80
C GLU A 70 -18.20 5.30 -23.90
N GLY A 71 -19.20 4.71 -23.23
CA GLY A 71 -19.41 3.26 -23.22
C GLY A 71 -18.47 2.44 -22.32
N GLY A 72 -17.58 3.05 -21.52
CA GLY A 72 -16.76 2.26 -20.60
C GLY A 72 -15.56 2.98 -19.95
N VAL A 73 -14.47 2.23 -19.79
CA VAL A 73 -13.21 2.71 -19.21
C VAL A 73 -12.05 2.36 -20.11
N ARG A 74 -11.13 3.30 -20.28
CA ARG A 74 -9.86 3.11 -20.98
C ARG A 74 -8.72 3.05 -19.98
N PHE A 75 -7.82 2.09 -20.13
CA PHE A 75 -6.58 2.07 -19.36
C PHE A 75 -5.55 3.00 -20.00
N GLU A 76 -5.03 3.94 -19.22
CA GLU A 76 -3.94 4.83 -19.58
C GLU A 76 -2.69 4.43 -18.80
N PRO A 77 -1.66 3.87 -19.47
CA PRO A 77 -0.41 3.50 -18.82
C PRO A 77 0.32 4.77 -18.36
N LEU A 78 0.92 4.70 -17.17
CA LEU A 78 1.82 5.72 -16.68
C LEU A 78 3.26 5.27 -16.95
N PRO A 79 4.20 6.21 -17.16
CA PRO A 79 5.62 5.87 -17.17
C PRO A 79 6.01 5.15 -15.85
N PRO A 80 7.12 4.40 -15.82
CA PRO A 80 7.62 3.82 -14.59
C PRO A 80 7.84 4.88 -13.49
N PRO A 81 7.63 4.53 -12.20
CA PRO A 81 7.98 5.42 -11.11
C PRO A 81 9.50 5.63 -11.03
N THR A 82 9.92 6.85 -10.71
CA THR A 82 11.33 7.10 -10.39
C THR A 82 11.65 6.56 -9.00
N GLN A 83 12.91 6.23 -8.77
CA GLN A 83 13.41 5.78 -7.47
C GLN A 83 12.98 6.73 -6.33
N GLY A 84 13.19 8.04 -6.48
CA GLY A 84 12.78 9.01 -5.47
C GLY A 84 11.26 9.12 -5.26
N GLN A 85 10.42 8.71 -6.22
CA GLN A 85 8.98 8.58 -5.99
C GLN A 85 8.63 7.34 -5.16
N VAL A 86 9.31 6.22 -5.41
CA VAL A 86 9.18 4.99 -4.63
C VAL A 86 9.62 5.23 -3.18
N GLU A 87 10.79 5.83 -2.97
CA GLU A 87 11.31 6.14 -1.63
C GLU A 87 10.38 7.05 -0.81
N ARG A 88 9.84 8.10 -1.44
CA ARG A 88 8.86 8.98 -0.78
C ARG A 88 7.57 8.25 -0.45
N LEU A 89 7.12 7.35 -1.32
CA LEU A 89 5.96 6.50 -1.05
C LEU A 89 6.24 5.59 0.15
N LEU A 90 7.38 4.89 0.17
CA LEU A 90 7.78 3.99 1.26
C LEU A 90 7.87 4.72 2.60
N ARG A 91 8.49 5.91 2.63
CA ARG A 91 8.57 6.74 3.83
C ARG A 91 7.19 7.14 4.34
N GLY A 92 6.30 7.54 3.43
CA GLY A 92 4.93 7.91 3.76
C GLY A 92 4.09 6.73 4.27
N VAL A 93 4.23 5.55 3.66
CA VAL A 93 3.58 4.32 4.11
C VAL A 93 4.08 3.95 5.50
N ARG A 94 5.41 3.87 5.70
CA ARG A 94 6.02 3.57 7.01
C ARG A 94 5.48 4.48 8.10
N HIS A 95 5.51 5.80 7.89
CA HIS A 95 5.01 6.76 8.88
C HIS A 95 3.53 6.54 9.22
N ARG A 96 2.68 6.30 8.22
CA ARG A 96 1.24 6.10 8.42
C ARG A 96 0.93 4.76 9.10
N VAL A 97 1.68 3.70 8.77
CA VAL A 97 1.53 2.39 9.41
C VAL A 97 1.96 2.45 10.87
N LEU A 98 3.11 3.06 11.19
CA LEU A 98 3.54 3.25 12.58
C LEU A 98 2.49 4.03 13.39
N ARG A 99 1.97 5.13 12.83
CA ARG A 99 0.90 5.90 13.47
C ARG A 99 -0.40 5.12 13.65
N LEU A 100 -0.73 4.24 12.70
CA LEU A 100 -1.88 3.34 12.82
C LEU A 100 -1.67 2.35 13.96
N LEU A 101 -0.48 1.75 14.06
CA LEU A 101 -0.12 0.82 15.12
C LEU A 101 -0.16 1.48 16.50
N GLU A 102 0.37 2.70 16.64
CA GLU A 102 0.27 3.51 17.86
C GLU A 102 -1.19 3.70 18.28
N LYS A 103 -2.04 4.16 17.35
CA LYS A 103 -3.47 4.39 17.61
C LYS A 103 -4.23 3.11 17.99
N ARG A 104 -3.76 1.97 17.51
CA ARG A 104 -4.35 0.65 17.78
C ARG A 104 -3.77 0.00 19.05
N GLY A 105 -2.83 0.65 19.74
CA GLY A 105 -2.14 0.07 20.90
C GLY A 105 -1.30 -1.17 20.54
N ALA A 106 -0.89 -1.29 19.28
CA ALA A 106 -0.24 -2.47 18.72
C ALA A 106 1.29 -2.32 18.57
N LEU A 107 1.86 -1.20 19.02
CA LEU A 107 3.32 -1.11 19.19
C LEU A 107 3.72 -1.70 20.54
N PRO A 108 4.75 -2.54 20.59
CA PRO A 108 5.34 -2.94 21.87
C PRO A 108 5.84 -1.69 22.60
N ALA A 109 5.81 -1.73 23.94
CA ALA A 109 6.65 -0.81 24.72
C ALA A 109 8.08 -0.95 24.18
N GLN A 110 8.75 0.18 23.89
CA GLN A 110 10.13 0.13 23.39
C GLN A 110 10.98 -0.62 24.42
N GLY A 111 11.29 -1.88 24.12
CA GLY A 111 12.34 -2.63 24.82
C GLY A 111 13.69 -2.04 24.43
N PRO A 112 14.73 -2.21 25.27
CA PRO A 112 16.04 -1.68 24.97
C PRO A 112 16.45 -2.10 23.56
N GLU A 113 16.98 -1.12 22.82
CA GLU A 113 17.59 -1.30 21.51
C GLU A 113 18.78 -2.24 21.71
N ASP A 114 18.53 -3.55 21.67
CA ASP A 114 19.59 -4.54 21.73
C ASP A 114 20.45 -4.36 20.49
N ALA A 115 21.65 -3.90 20.78
CA ALA A 115 22.73 -3.63 19.86
C ALA A 115 23.11 -4.88 19.04
N LEU A 116 23.64 -4.59 17.85
CA LEU A 116 24.36 -5.43 16.86
C LEU A 116 23.51 -5.97 15.70
#